data_AF-A0AB38BQJ0-F1
#
_entry.id   AF-A0AB38BQJ0-F1
#
_cell.length_a   1.000
_cell.length_b   1.000
_cell.length_c   1.000
_cell.angle_alpha   90.00
_cell.angle_beta   90.00
_cell.angle_gamma   90.00
#
_symmetry.space_group_name_H-M   'P 1'
#
loop_
_entity.id
_entity.type
_entity.pdbx_description
1 polymer ?
#
loop_
_entity_poly.entity_id
_entity_poly.type
_entity_poly.pdbx_seq_one_letter_code
_entity_poly.pdbx_strand_id
1 'polypeptide(L)'
;MTSTTEHSTIPDVLDSLLGIAPGSPLHAVRHARDKVALATQGSQDLFFDPALAHNLSLNERLWVAYYATLLSAQPTLSGYYLSQLQAAGAEANVLAQIDLLEDQRLAAILRFTRTLIESPVHGDQSALQALQHQGLSTAEIVVLAQLIAFLSYQVRLAAGLGALKSAGAA
;
A
#
# COMPACT_ATOMS: atom_id res chain seq x y z
N MET A 1 17.15 36.14 7.77
CA MET A 1 15.78 35.71 8.11
C MET A 1 15.60 34.32 7.52
N THR A 2 15.75 33.28 8.35
CA THR A 2 15.52 31.90 7.93
C THR A 2 14.01 31.69 7.81
N SER A 3 13.54 31.51 6.58
CA SER A 3 12.16 31.12 6.33
C SER A 3 11.93 29.72 6.88
N THR A 4 11.24 29.64 8.00
CA THR A 4 10.62 28.41 8.48
C THR A 4 9.61 28.00 7.43
N THR A 5 9.96 27.04 6.58
CA THR A 5 8.98 26.33 5.75
C THR A 5 7.98 25.67 6.70
N GLU A 6 6.81 26.26 6.82
CA GLU A 6 5.61 25.60 7.35
C GLU A 6 5.44 24.30 6.57
N HIS A 7 5.83 23.18 7.18
CA HIS A 7 5.50 21.87 6.68
C HIS A 7 4.01 21.72 6.92
N SER A 8 3.21 21.85 5.87
CA SER A 8 1.83 21.42 5.89
C SER A 8 1.84 19.95 6.33
N THR A 9 1.49 19.69 7.59
CA THR A 9 1.55 18.36 8.19
C THR A 9 0.39 17.56 7.62
N ILE A 10 0.59 16.99 6.43
CA ILE A 10 -0.26 15.90 5.96
C ILE A 10 -0.20 14.84 7.06
N PRO A 11 -1.34 14.45 7.65
CA PRO A 11 -1.33 13.48 8.74
C PRO A 11 -0.76 12.15 8.25
N ASP A 12 0.17 11.57 9.01
CA ASP A 12 0.71 10.24 8.73
C ASP A 12 -0.45 9.24 8.63
N VAL A 13 -0.48 8.49 7.54
CA VAL A 13 -1.62 7.61 7.20
C VAL A 13 -1.82 6.55 8.28
N LEU A 14 -0.74 5.97 8.82
CA LEU A 14 -0.88 4.95 9.86
C LEU A 14 -1.29 5.57 11.19
N ASP A 15 -0.79 6.75 11.53
CA ASP A 15 -1.21 7.45 12.74
C ASP A 15 -2.70 7.79 12.70
N SER A 16 -3.16 8.29 11.54
CA SER A 16 -4.58 8.60 11.31
C SER A 16 -5.44 7.34 11.40
N LEU A 17 -5.10 6.30 10.63
CA LEU A 17 -5.90 5.07 10.54
C LEU A 17 -5.96 4.27 11.84
N LEU A 18 -4.89 4.31 12.64
CA LEU A 18 -4.83 3.63 13.94
C LEU A 18 -5.25 4.54 15.10
N GLY A 19 -5.60 5.80 14.85
CA GLY A 19 -5.95 6.78 15.89
C GLY A 19 -4.83 6.96 16.91
N ILE A 20 -3.59 7.10 16.44
CA ILE A 20 -2.41 7.38 17.24
C ILE A 20 -2.30 8.90 17.37
N ALA A 21 -2.77 9.44 18.50
CA ALA A 21 -2.79 10.87 18.72
C ALA A 21 -1.37 11.42 19.02
N PRO A 22 -1.00 12.59 18.49
CA PRO A 22 0.22 13.29 18.89
C PRO A 22 0.32 13.42 20.42
N GLY A 23 1.48 13.09 20.96
CA GLY A 23 1.73 13.12 22.41
C GLY A 23 1.30 11.86 23.18
N SER A 24 0.61 10.91 22.56
CA SER A 24 0.36 9.59 23.18
C SER A 24 1.64 8.77 23.34
N PRO A 25 1.72 7.82 24.30
CA PRO A 25 2.86 6.92 24.44
C PRO A 25 3.13 6.11 23.17
N LEU A 26 2.09 5.62 22.47
CA LEU A 26 2.27 4.92 21.20
C LEU A 26 2.84 5.82 20.10
N HIS A 27 2.42 7.09 20.05
CA HIS A 27 3.03 8.08 19.16
C HIS A 27 4.51 8.26 19.50
N ALA A 28 4.85 8.43 20.78
CA ALA A 28 6.25 8.56 21.20
C ALA A 28 7.09 7.32 20.83
N VAL A 29 6.54 6.11 20.93
CA VAL A 29 7.21 4.88 20.50
C VAL A 29 7.45 4.84 18.99
N ARG A 30 6.42 5.15 18.19
CA ARG A 30 6.53 5.16 16.72
C ARG A 30 7.51 6.22 16.21
N HIS A 31 7.48 7.39 16.84
CA HIS A 31 8.30 8.56 16.51
C HIS A 31 9.65 8.59 17.24
N ALA A 32 9.95 7.61 18.11
CA ALA A 32 11.31 7.43 18.67
C ALA A 32 12.38 7.27 17.59
N ARG A 33 11.97 6.85 16.38
CA ARG A 33 12.78 6.89 15.16
C ARG A 33 12.03 7.64 14.05
N ASP A 34 11.85 8.95 14.21
CA ASP A 34 11.18 9.83 13.24
C ASP A 34 11.56 9.58 11.78
N LYS A 35 12.85 9.33 11.50
CA LYS A 35 13.31 9.02 10.13
C LYS A 35 12.58 7.85 9.49
N VAL A 36 12.19 6.83 10.28
CA VAL A 36 11.46 5.66 9.79
C VAL A 36 9.99 5.99 9.54
N ALA A 37 9.36 6.75 10.43
CA ALA A 37 7.99 7.23 10.24
C ALA A 37 7.89 8.11 8.98
N LEU A 38 8.78 9.10 8.87
CA LEU A 38 8.89 9.98 7.70
C LEU A 38 9.17 9.22 6.41
N ALA A 39 10.08 8.24 6.41
CA ALA A 39 10.34 7.42 5.22
C ALA A 39 9.15 6.52 4.84
N THR A 40 8.40 6.03 5.84
CA THR A 40 7.19 5.25 5.60
C THR A 40 6.11 6.11 4.94
N GLN A 41 5.87 7.32 5.48
CA GLN A 41 4.93 8.26 4.88
C GLN A 41 5.41 8.72 3.50
N GLY A 42 6.69 9.03 3.32
CA GLY A 42 7.23 9.39 2.01
C GLY A 42 7.10 8.28 0.96
N SER A 43 7.20 7.01 1.36
CA SER A 43 6.95 5.87 0.47
C SER A 43 5.47 5.78 0.10
N GLN A 44 4.57 5.98 1.07
CA GLN A 44 3.12 6.06 0.84
C GLN A 44 2.79 7.18 -0.18
N ASP A 45 3.32 8.38 0.05
CA ASP A 45 3.08 9.52 -0.84
C ASP A 45 3.59 9.23 -2.25
N LEU A 46 4.80 8.69 -2.39
CA LEU A 46 5.39 8.38 -3.69
C LEU A 46 4.63 7.29 -4.45
N PHE A 47 4.26 6.19 -3.78
CA PHE A 47 3.54 5.10 -4.47
C PHE A 47 2.12 5.50 -4.89
N PHE A 48 1.49 6.46 -4.21
CA PHE A 48 0.13 6.87 -4.49
C PHE A 48 0.02 8.28 -5.08
N ASP A 49 1.13 8.89 -5.50
CA ASP A 49 1.14 10.17 -6.22
C ASP A 49 0.47 10.02 -7.61
N PRO A 50 -0.65 10.73 -7.87
CA PRO A 50 -1.30 10.72 -9.18
C PRO A 50 -0.39 11.19 -10.33
N ALA A 51 0.62 12.01 -10.03
CA ALA A 51 1.56 12.57 -11.01
C ALA A 51 2.73 11.63 -11.37
N LEU A 52 2.80 10.44 -10.77
CA LEU A 52 3.83 9.45 -11.09
C LEU A 52 3.66 8.95 -12.55
N ALA A 53 4.39 9.60 -13.47
CA ALA A 53 4.33 9.37 -14.91
C ALA A 53 5.08 8.10 -15.35
N HIS A 54 4.70 7.57 -16.52
CA HIS A 54 5.38 6.46 -17.22
C HIS A 54 5.55 5.18 -16.39
N ASN A 55 4.55 4.85 -15.57
CA ASN A 55 4.56 3.70 -14.68
C ASN A 55 3.15 3.10 -14.59
N LEU A 56 2.97 2.10 -13.71
CA LEU A 56 1.65 1.61 -13.29
C LEU A 56 0.73 2.79 -12.97
N SER A 57 -0.49 2.78 -13.49
CA SER A 57 -1.49 3.80 -13.20
C SER A 57 -1.84 3.86 -11.71
N LEU A 58 -2.30 5.01 -11.23
CA LEU A 58 -2.78 5.13 -9.84
C LEU A 58 -3.88 4.09 -9.54
N ASN A 59 -4.78 3.84 -10.49
CA ASN A 59 -5.83 2.84 -10.35
C ASN A 59 -5.26 1.43 -10.14
N GLU A 60 -4.29 0.99 -10.96
CA GLU A 60 -3.63 -0.30 -10.78
C GLU A 60 -2.94 -0.39 -9.40
N ARG A 61 -2.24 0.67 -8.98
CA ARG A 61 -1.54 0.71 -7.69
C ARG A 61 -2.52 0.62 -6.51
N LEU A 62 -3.67 1.29 -6.60
CA LEU A 62 -4.73 1.22 -5.58
C LEU A 62 -5.38 -0.18 -5.53
N TRP A 63 -5.58 -0.83 -6.68
CA TRP A 63 -6.07 -2.21 -6.75
C TRP A 63 -5.10 -3.19 -6.10
N VAL A 64 -3.80 -3.06 -6.39
CA VAL A 64 -2.75 -3.84 -5.73
C VAL A 64 -2.78 -3.63 -4.22
N ALA A 65 -2.91 -2.38 -3.77
CA ALA A 65 -2.95 -2.04 -2.35
C ALA A 65 -4.14 -2.65 -1.62
N TYR A 66 -5.35 -2.43 -2.13
CA TYR A 66 -6.57 -3.03 -1.59
C TYR A 66 -6.47 -4.55 -1.51
N TYR A 67 -5.99 -5.18 -2.59
CA TYR A 67 -5.96 -6.63 -2.67
C TYR A 67 -4.88 -7.23 -1.76
N ALA A 68 -3.68 -6.65 -1.72
CA ALA A 68 -2.61 -7.10 -0.82
C ALA A 68 -3.03 -7.03 0.66
N THR A 69 -3.71 -5.96 1.07
CA THR A 69 -4.18 -5.80 2.46
C THR A 69 -5.35 -6.72 2.76
N LEU A 70 -6.20 -7.02 1.77
CA LEU A 70 -7.30 -7.98 1.88
C LEU A 70 -6.75 -9.39 2.10
N LEU A 71 -5.81 -9.84 1.26
CA LEU A 71 -5.15 -11.14 1.39
C LEU A 71 -4.40 -11.29 2.72
N SER A 72 -3.84 -10.19 3.21
CA SER A 72 -3.13 -10.17 4.50
C SER A 72 -4.05 -10.02 5.72
N ALA A 73 -5.37 -10.06 5.53
CA ALA A 73 -6.39 -9.93 6.58
C ALA A 73 -6.26 -8.68 7.47
N GLN A 74 -5.90 -7.53 6.88
CA GLN A 74 -5.74 -6.27 7.62
C GLN A 74 -6.89 -5.27 7.35
N PRO A 75 -8.01 -5.32 8.11
CA PRO A 75 -9.26 -4.66 7.75
C PRO A 75 -9.17 -3.14 7.71
N THR A 76 -8.38 -2.51 8.60
CA THR A 76 -8.20 -1.06 8.63
C THR A 76 -7.56 -0.55 7.33
N LEU A 77 -6.50 -1.21 6.85
CA LEU A 77 -5.83 -0.81 5.61
C LEU A 77 -6.69 -1.18 4.40
N SER A 78 -7.35 -2.34 4.41
CA SER A 78 -8.26 -2.73 3.33
C SER A 78 -9.42 -1.75 3.17
N GLY A 79 -10.01 -1.29 4.28
CA GLY A 79 -11.06 -0.26 4.24
C GLY A 79 -10.56 1.07 3.68
N TYR A 80 -9.34 1.47 4.06
CA TYR A 80 -8.69 2.68 3.53
C TYR A 80 -8.45 2.60 2.02
N TYR A 81 -7.79 1.55 1.52
CA TYR A 81 -7.52 1.43 0.09
C TYR A 81 -8.79 1.20 -0.73
N LEU A 82 -9.81 0.55 -0.15
CA LEU A 82 -11.13 0.46 -0.77
C LEU A 82 -11.77 1.86 -0.94
N SER A 83 -11.73 2.72 0.07
CA SER A 83 -12.28 4.08 -0.05
C SER A 83 -11.52 4.90 -1.10
N GLN A 84 -10.21 4.71 -1.20
CA GLN A 84 -9.39 5.37 -2.22
C GLN A 84 -9.75 4.88 -3.64
N LEU A 85 -9.99 3.57 -3.82
CA LEU A 85 -10.47 3.01 -5.09
C LEU A 85 -11.84 3.56 -5.50
N GLN A 86 -12.77 3.64 -4.56
CA GLN A 86 -14.10 4.20 -4.81
C GLN A 86 -14.02 5.67 -5.18
N ALA A 87 -13.17 6.44 -4.50
CA ALA A 87 -12.91 7.85 -4.84
C ALA A 87 -12.27 8.01 -6.23
N ALA A 88 -11.49 7.02 -6.67
CA ALA A 88 -10.91 6.96 -8.02
C ALA A 88 -11.89 6.44 -9.09
N GLY A 89 -13.14 6.11 -8.72
CA GLY A 89 -14.21 5.70 -9.64
C GLY A 89 -14.38 4.19 -9.82
N ALA A 90 -13.77 3.35 -8.99
CA ALA A 90 -13.98 1.90 -9.04
C ALA A 90 -15.42 1.52 -8.59
N GLU A 91 -16.10 0.69 -9.38
CA GLU A 91 -17.43 0.20 -9.06
C GLU A 91 -17.38 -0.94 -8.01
N ALA A 92 -18.39 -0.97 -7.12
CA ALA A 92 -18.47 -1.93 -6.01
C ALA A 92 -18.59 -3.40 -6.45
N ASN A 93 -19.17 -3.66 -7.62
CA ASN A 93 -19.34 -4.99 -8.22
C ASN A 93 -18.00 -5.64 -8.63
N VAL A 94 -17.05 -4.85 -9.15
CA VAL A 94 -15.72 -5.30 -9.59
C VAL A 94 -14.87 -5.74 -8.39
N LEU A 95 -15.06 -5.11 -7.23
CA LEU A 95 -14.33 -5.40 -5.98
C LEU A 95 -14.66 -6.77 -5.39
N ALA A 96 -15.86 -7.29 -5.66
CA ALA A 96 -16.30 -8.62 -5.23
C ALA A 96 -15.86 -9.75 -6.18
N GLN A 97 -15.34 -9.42 -7.37
CA GLN A 97 -15.11 -10.37 -8.46
C GLN A 97 -13.73 -10.19 -9.10
N ILE A 98 -12.70 -10.04 -8.27
CA ILE A 98 -11.30 -9.86 -8.72
C ILE A 98 -10.84 -10.98 -9.66
N ASP A 99 -11.31 -12.22 -9.46
CA ASP A 99 -10.96 -13.35 -10.32
C ASP A 99 -11.70 -13.33 -11.69
N LEU A 100 -12.64 -12.41 -11.92
CA LEU A 100 -13.45 -12.28 -13.15
C LEU A 100 -13.19 -10.98 -13.93
N LEU A 101 -12.09 -10.28 -13.62
CA LEU A 101 -11.73 -9.04 -14.31
C LEU A 101 -11.54 -9.28 -15.82
N GLU A 102 -12.23 -8.47 -16.63
CA GLU A 102 -12.09 -8.48 -18.09
C GLU A 102 -10.73 -7.92 -18.54
N ASP A 103 -10.21 -6.94 -17.79
CA ASP A 103 -8.88 -6.37 -18.02
C ASP A 103 -7.79 -7.39 -17.65
N GLN A 104 -7.24 -8.01 -18.70
CA GLN A 104 -6.20 -9.04 -18.58
C GLN A 104 -4.90 -8.53 -17.96
N ARG A 105 -4.59 -7.24 -18.13
CA ARG A 105 -3.41 -6.61 -17.56
C ARG A 105 -3.58 -6.47 -16.06
N LEU A 106 -4.70 -5.88 -15.62
CA LEU A 106 -5.01 -5.76 -14.19
C LEU A 106 -5.12 -7.14 -13.54
N ALA A 107 -5.76 -8.11 -14.20
CA ALA A 107 -5.85 -9.48 -13.70
C ALA A 107 -4.47 -10.13 -13.50
N ALA A 108 -3.51 -9.91 -14.41
CA ALA A 108 -2.15 -10.42 -14.24
C ALA A 108 -1.40 -9.74 -13.09
N ILE A 109 -1.56 -8.42 -12.94
CA ILE A 109 -1.00 -7.66 -11.81
C ILE A 109 -1.53 -8.21 -10.47
N LEU A 110 -2.83 -8.47 -10.38
CA LEU A 110 -3.44 -8.98 -9.14
C LEU A 110 -3.07 -10.45 -8.88
N ARG A 111 -2.98 -11.30 -9.92
CA ARG A 111 -2.42 -12.65 -9.76
C ARG A 111 -1.00 -12.63 -9.22
N PHE A 112 -0.14 -11.78 -9.77
CA PHE A 112 1.24 -11.63 -9.28
C PHE A 112 1.28 -11.11 -7.83
N THR A 113 0.39 -10.16 -7.50
CA THR A 113 0.21 -9.67 -6.13
C THR A 113 -0.16 -10.80 -5.18
N ARG A 114 -1.15 -11.65 -5.52
CA ARG A 114 -1.52 -12.83 -4.75
C ARG A 114 -0.32 -13.76 -4.55
N THR A 115 0.40 -14.08 -5.64
CA THR A 115 1.59 -14.93 -5.57
C THR A 115 2.62 -14.40 -4.58
N LEU A 116 2.97 -13.11 -4.64
CA LEU A 116 3.99 -12.55 -3.76
C LEU A 116 3.54 -12.41 -2.29
N ILE A 117 2.24 -12.22 -2.03
CA ILE A 117 1.71 -12.13 -0.68
C ILE A 117 1.58 -13.53 -0.04
N GLU A 118 1.02 -14.51 -0.76
CA GLU A 118 0.70 -15.83 -0.21
C GLU A 118 1.84 -16.84 -0.36
N SER A 119 2.66 -16.72 -1.40
CA SER A 119 3.68 -17.71 -1.75
C SER A 119 4.88 -17.08 -2.47
N PRO A 120 5.63 -16.17 -1.81
CA PRO A 120 6.68 -15.36 -2.46
C PRO A 120 7.79 -16.16 -3.13
N VAL A 121 8.02 -17.41 -2.71
CA VAL A 121 8.98 -18.32 -3.37
C VAL A 121 8.62 -18.62 -4.84
N HIS A 122 7.35 -18.47 -5.21
CA HIS A 122 6.85 -18.65 -6.57
C HIS A 122 6.87 -17.35 -7.39
N GLY A 123 7.47 -16.26 -6.87
CA GLY A 123 7.80 -15.06 -7.64
C GLY A 123 8.96 -15.28 -8.60
N ASP A 124 8.83 -16.26 -9.49
CA ASP A 124 9.90 -16.75 -10.37
C ASP A 124 9.87 -16.11 -11.77
N GLN A 125 10.75 -16.57 -12.66
CA GLN A 125 10.83 -16.09 -14.03
C GLN A 125 9.52 -16.26 -14.82
N SER A 126 8.77 -17.34 -14.58
CA SER A 126 7.49 -17.60 -15.25
C SER A 126 6.45 -16.54 -14.84
N ALA A 127 6.41 -16.21 -13.56
CA ALA A 127 5.54 -15.15 -13.04
C ALA A 127 5.88 -13.77 -13.65
N LEU A 128 7.16 -13.46 -13.83
CA LEU A 128 7.60 -12.21 -14.48
C LEU A 128 7.25 -12.19 -15.97
N GLN A 129 7.44 -13.30 -16.68
CA GLN A 129 7.09 -13.42 -18.10
C GLN A 129 5.58 -13.25 -18.33
N ALA A 130 4.75 -13.79 -17.44
CA ALA A 130 3.31 -13.63 -17.51
C ALA A 130 2.87 -12.14 -17.48
N LEU A 131 3.56 -11.30 -16.69
CA LEU A 131 3.33 -9.85 -16.68
C LEU A 131 3.79 -9.17 -17.98
N GLN A 132 4.96 -9.55 -18.49
CA GLN A 132 5.48 -9.01 -19.75
C GLN A 132 4.57 -9.34 -20.94
N HIS A 133 3.98 -10.53 -20.97
CA HIS A 133 2.99 -10.91 -21.98
C HIS A 133 1.72 -10.05 -21.95
N GLN A 134 1.40 -9.40 -20.82
CA GLN A 134 0.32 -8.42 -20.71
C GLN A 134 0.80 -6.97 -20.92
N GLY A 135 2.00 -6.80 -21.47
CA GLY A 135 2.53 -5.50 -21.85
C GLY A 135 3.12 -4.68 -20.70
N LEU A 136 3.37 -5.29 -19.53
CA LEU A 136 4.14 -4.61 -18.48
C LEU A 136 5.61 -4.53 -18.89
N SER A 137 6.16 -3.32 -18.84
CA SER A 137 7.59 -3.06 -18.98
C SER A 137 8.36 -3.55 -17.75
N THR A 138 9.66 -3.76 -17.90
CA THR A 138 10.54 -4.12 -16.79
C THR A 138 10.48 -3.10 -15.65
N ALA A 139 10.38 -1.81 -15.96
CA ALA A 139 10.29 -0.76 -14.96
C ALA A 139 8.99 -0.86 -14.13
N GLU A 140 7.85 -1.11 -14.78
CA GLU A 140 6.57 -1.30 -14.10
C GLU A 140 6.58 -2.56 -13.22
N ILE A 141 7.22 -3.64 -13.66
CA ILE A 141 7.36 -4.88 -12.87
C ILE A 141 8.19 -4.62 -11.61
N VAL A 142 9.28 -3.86 -11.71
CA VAL A 142 10.09 -3.48 -10.55
C VAL A 142 9.27 -2.65 -9.58
N VAL A 143 8.50 -1.67 -10.07
CA VAL A 143 7.64 -0.83 -9.22
C VAL A 143 6.52 -1.64 -8.58
N LEU A 144 5.93 -2.59 -9.30
CA LEU A 144 4.94 -3.52 -8.76
C LEU A 144 5.52 -4.30 -7.58
N ALA A 145 6.70 -4.90 -7.75
CA ALA A 145 7.37 -5.67 -6.71
C ALA A 145 7.72 -4.79 -5.49
N GLN A 146 8.20 -3.57 -5.72
CA GLN A 146 8.51 -2.60 -4.67
C GLN A 146 7.25 -2.19 -3.89
N LEU A 147 6.13 -1.93 -4.59
CA LEU A 147 4.85 -1.61 -3.98
C LEU A 147 4.36 -2.78 -3.10
N ILE A 148 4.40 -4.01 -3.61
CA ILE A 148 4.00 -5.21 -2.86
C ILE A 148 4.87 -5.40 -1.60
N ALA A 149 6.18 -5.18 -1.72
CA ALA A 149 7.10 -5.24 -0.59
C ALA A 149 6.78 -4.17 0.47
N PHE A 150 6.49 -2.93 0.02
CA PHE A 150 6.07 -1.85 0.90
C PHE A 150 4.75 -2.17 1.62
N LEU A 151 3.74 -2.68 0.91
CA LEU A 151 2.44 -3.06 1.48
C LEU A 151 2.60 -4.20 2.51
N SER A 152 3.44 -5.20 2.21
CA SER A 152 3.77 -6.28 3.15
C SER A 152 4.44 -5.77 4.42
N TYR A 153 5.26 -4.72 4.32
CA TYR A 153 5.83 -4.02 5.46
C TYR A 153 4.76 -3.23 6.22
N GLN A 154 3.95 -2.43 5.51
CA GLN A 154 2.92 -1.56 6.09
C GLN A 154 1.87 -2.36 6.87
N VAL A 155 1.43 -3.51 6.34
CA VAL A 155 0.52 -4.43 7.03
C VAL A 155 1.09 -4.89 8.36
N ARG A 156 2.34 -5.37 8.37
CA ARG A 156 3.01 -5.85 9.60
C ARG A 156 3.21 -4.73 10.60
N LEU A 157 3.57 -3.53 10.13
CA LEU A 157 3.70 -2.36 10.98
C LEU A 157 2.37 -1.98 11.61
N ALA A 158 1.28 -1.94 10.83
CA ALA A 158 -0.04 -1.61 11.32
C ALA A 158 -0.54 -2.64 12.35
N ALA A 159 -0.32 -3.93 12.10
CA ALA A 159 -0.64 -5.00 13.04
C ALA A 159 0.15 -4.87 14.34
N GLY A 160 1.46 -4.60 14.26
CA GLY A 160 2.32 -4.40 15.43
C GLY A 160 1.90 -3.20 16.28
N LEU A 161 1.59 -2.06 15.66
CA LEU A 161 1.10 -0.86 16.35
C LEU A 161 -0.29 -1.10 16.97
N GLY A 162 -1.19 -1.80 16.25
CA GLY A 162 -2.50 -2.19 16.78
C GLY A 162 -2.41 -3.10 18.00
N ALA A 163 -1.44 -4.04 18.00
CA ALA A 163 -1.16 -4.90 19.14
C ALA A 163 -0.62 -4.09 20.34
N LEU A 164 0.33 -3.18 20.13
CA LEU A 164 0.84 -2.30 21.18
C LEU A 164 -0.25 -1.41 21.78
N LYS A 165 -1.13 -0.86 20.94
CA LYS A 165 -2.29 -0.08 21.39
C LYS A 165 -3.21 -0.90 22.30
N SER A 166 -3.52 -2.13 21.87
CA SER A 166 -4.39 -3.04 22.62
C SER A 166 -3.75 -3.51 23.94
N ALA A 167 -2.42 -3.61 23.98
CA ALA A 167 -1.66 -4.01 25.16
C ALA A 167 -1.48 -2.89 26.21
N GLY A 168 -1.99 -1.68 25.95
CA GLY A 168 -1.94 -0.58 26.92
C GLY A 168 -0.69 0.29 26.84
N ALA A 169 0.02 0.33 25.71
CA ALA A 169 0.96 1.42 25.42
C ALA A 169 0.21 2.73 25.06
N ALA A 170 -0.81 3.07 25.85
CA ALA A 170 -1.77 4.16 25.65
C ALA A 170 -1.51 5.32 26.62
#